data_AF-A0A535TE40-F1
#
_entry.id   AF-A0A535TE40-F1
#
_cell.length_a   1.000
_cell.length_b   1.000
_cell.length_c   1.000
_cell.angle_alpha   90.00
_cell.angle_beta   90.00
_cell.angle_gamma   90.00
#
_symmetry.space_group_name_H-M   'P 1'
#
loop_
_entity.id
_entity.type
_entity.pdbx_description
1 polymer ?
#
loop_
_entity_poly.entity_id
_entity_poly.type
_entity_poly.pdbx_seq_one_letter_code
_entity_poly.pdbx_strand_id
1 'polypeptide(L)' 'LRPGDFFGEISCLLGEAPVADIVAQKQLRCLVLPGESLERFLVGHPRVLFRLLQGEARKVRTTTRWLT' A
#
# COMPACT_ATOMS: atom_id res chain seq x y z
N LEU A 1 4.33 -10.40 1.54
CA LEU A 1 4.13 -9.35 2.57
C LEU A 1 4.76 -9.81 3.87
N ARG A 2 5.43 -8.91 4.58
CA ARG A 2 6.08 -9.12 5.88
C ARG A 2 5.63 -8.03 6.87
N PRO A 3 5.90 -8.19 8.18
CA PRO A 3 5.59 -7.14 9.16
C PRO A 3 6.16 -5.78 8.73
N GLY A 4 5.32 -4.74 8.78
CA GLY A 4 5.66 -3.38 8.35
C GLY A 4 5.35 -3.07 6.87
N ASP A 5 5.00 -4.07 6.06
CA ASP A 5 4.45 -3.83 4.72
C ASP A 5 3.01 -3.32 4.83
N PHE A 6 2.57 -2.57 3.81
CA PHE A 6 1.20 -2.12 3.63
C PHE A 6 0.66 -2.62 2.28
N PHE A 7 -0.67 -2.70 2.19
CA PHE A 7 -1.39 -3.21 1.04
C PHE A 7 -2.78 -2.58 0.94
N GLY A 8 -3.39 -2.64 -0.24
CA GLY A 8 -4.70 -2.02 -0.52
C GLY A 8 -4.63 -0.52 -0.82
N GLU A 9 -3.42 0.07 -0.80
CA GLU A 9 -3.19 1.49 -1.02
C GLU A 9 -3.61 1.96 -2.41
N ILE A 10 -3.39 1.15 -3.46
CA ILE A 10 -3.67 1.57 -4.84
C ILE A 10 -5.17 1.82 -5.02
N SER A 11 -6.00 0.87 -4.58
CA SER A 11 -7.46 1.00 -4.61
C SER A 11 -7.93 2.24 -3.84
N CYS A 12 -7.37 2.47 -2.64
CA CYS A 12 -7.72 3.65 -1.83
C CYS A 12 -7.27 4.97 -2.46
N LEU A 13 -6.08 5.02 -3.06
CA LEU A 13 -5.51 6.23 -3.68
C LEU A 13 -6.22 6.60 -4.98
N LEU A 14 -6.62 5.60 -5.78
CA LEU A 14 -7.24 5.81 -7.09
C LEU A 14 -8.77 5.85 -7.03
N GLY A 15 -9.38 5.39 -5.93
CA GLY A 15 -10.82 5.21 -5.84
C GLY A 15 -11.33 4.09 -6.74
N GLU A 16 -10.47 3.12 -7.08
CA GLU A 16 -10.76 2.00 -7.98
C GLU A 16 -10.97 0.70 -7.18
N ALA A 17 -11.68 -0.25 -7.77
CA ALA A 17 -11.85 -1.57 -7.15
C ALA A 17 -10.50 -2.31 -7.03
N PRO A 18 -10.28 -3.10 -5.97
CA PRO A 18 -9.11 -3.96 -5.86
C PRO A 18 -9.02 -4.94 -7.05
N VAL A 19 -7.83 -5.07 -7.63
CA VAL A 19 -7.58 -5.94 -8.79
C VAL A 19 -6.96 -7.30 -8.42
N ALA A 20 -6.69 -7.53 -7.14
CA ALA A 20 -6.07 -8.75 -6.63
C ALA A 20 -6.48 -9.04 -5.20
N ASP A 21 -6.51 -10.32 -4.85
CA ASP A 21 -6.79 -10.79 -3.50
C ASP A 21 -5.55 -10.79 -2.61
N ILE A 22 -5.75 -10.57 -1.31
CA ILE A 22 -4.72 -10.73 -0.28
C ILE A 22 -5.22 -11.72 0.74
N VAL A 23 -4.61 -12.90 0.74
CA VAL A 23 -5.00 -14.00 1.63
C VAL A 23 -3.93 -14.20 2.69
N ALA A 24 -4.34 -14.20 3.96
CA ALA A 24 -3.45 -14.48 5.08
C ALA A 24 -3.13 -15.99 5.12
N GLN A 25 -1.84 -16.34 4.94
CA GLN A 25 -1.38 -17.74 5.02
C GLN A 25 -1.20 -18.24 6.46
N LYS A 26 -1.10 -17.31 7.42
CA LYS A 26 -0.92 -17.54 8.85
C LYS A 26 -1.67 -16.45 9.62
N GLN A 27 -1.76 -16.58 10.93
CA GLN A 27 -2.35 -15.54 11.78
C GLN A 27 -1.68 -14.19 11.51
N LEU A 28 -2.50 -13.18 11.18
CA LEU A 28 -2.08 -11.85 10.77
C LEU A 28 -2.76 -10.82 11.68
N ARG A 29 -2.00 -9.79 12.07
CA ARG A 29 -2.54 -8.60 12.73
C ARG A 29 -2.24 -7.39 11.85
N CYS A 30 -3.28 -6.67 11.48
CA CYS A 30 -3.18 -5.46 10.67
C CYS A 30 -3.64 -4.25 11.47
N LEU A 31 -2.97 -3.13 11.23
CA LEU A 31 -3.54 -1.81 11.51
C LEU A 31 -4.33 -1.40 10.27
N VAL A 32 -5.56 -0.93 10.48
CA VAL A 32 -6.45 -0.52 9.39
C VAL A 32 -6.57 1.00 9.41
N LEU A 33 -6.22 1.62 8.29
CA LEU A 33 -6.53 3.02 8.02
C LEU A 33 -7.72 3.03 7.04
N PRO A 34 -8.89 3.59 7.42
CA PRO A 34 -10.03 3.66 6.51
C PRO A 34 -9.67 4.41 5.24
N GLY A 35 -10.08 3.89 4.08
CA GLY A 35 -9.71 4.44 2.77
C GLY A 35 -10.14 5.90 2.62
N GLU A 36 -11.33 6.24 3.10
CA GLU A 36 -11.88 7.59 3.11
C GLU A 36 -11.07 8.59 3.96
N SER A 37 -10.24 8.09 4.87
CA SER A 37 -9.36 8.91 5.72
C SER A 37 -7.93 8.99 5.19
N LEU A 38 -7.59 8.20 4.16
CA LEU A 38 -6.21 8.05 3.69
C LEU A 38 -5.62 9.38 3.24
N GLU A 39 -6.31 10.10 2.35
CA GLU A 39 -5.80 11.37 1.80
C GLU A 39 -5.54 12.38 2.92
N ARG A 40 -6.53 12.61 3.79
CA ARG A 40 -6.41 13.52 4.93
C ARG A 40 -5.22 13.13 5.83
N PHE A 41 -5.05 11.84 6.10
CA PHE A 41 -3.97 11.34 6.92
C PHE A 41 -2.59 11.57 6.28
N LEU A 42 -2.45 11.29 4.98
CA LEU A 42 -1.19 11.44 4.26
C LEU A 42 -0.78 12.91 4.11
N VAL A 43 -1.74 13.80 3.81
CA VAL A 43 -1.51 15.26 3.76
C VAL A 43 -1.12 15.80 5.13
N GLY A 44 -1.75 15.32 6.21
CA GLY A 44 -1.41 15.68 7.59
C GLY A 44 -0.07 15.14 8.08
N HIS A 45 0.46 14.09 7.44
CA HIS A 45 1.72 13.43 7.83
C HIS A 45 2.66 13.22 6.63
N PRO A 46 3.29 14.28 6.09
CA PRO A 46 4.08 14.20 4.85
C PRO A 46 5.24 13.19 4.89
N ARG A 47 5.83 12.94 6.06
CA ARG A 47 6.89 11.91 6.21
C ARG A 47 6.34 10.50 6.00
N VAL A 48 5.08 10.25 6.35
CA VAL A 48 4.40 8.97 6.09
C VAL A 48 4.08 8.84 4.61
N LEU A 49 3.52 9.90 3.99
CA LEU A 49 3.31 9.97 2.55
C LEU A 49 4.59 9.67 1.76
N PHE A 50 5.71 10.30 2.13
CA PHE A 50 6.98 10.06 1.45
C PHE A 50 7.44 8.60 1.56
N ARG A 51 7.25 7.95 2.71
CA ARG A 51 7.56 6.52 2.89
C ARG A 51 6.66 5.62 2.06
N LEU A 52 5.39 5.96 1.95
CA LEU A 52 4.43 5.25 1.08
C LEU A 52 4.89 5.34 -0.37
N LEU A 53 5.21 6.55 -0.86
CA LEU A 53 5.71 6.77 -2.22
C LEU A 53 6.98 5.95 -2.52
N GLN A 54 7.94 5.92 -1.58
CA GLN A 54 9.13 5.08 -1.71
C GLN A 54 8.79 3.57 -1.76
N GLY A 55 7.73 3.15 -1.06
CA GLY A 55 7.20 1.78 -1.11
C GLY A 55 6.68 1.43 -2.51
N GLU A 56 5.86 2.30 -3.09
CA GLU A 56 5.32 2.11 -4.44
C GLU A 56 6.42 2.12 -5.51
N ALA A 57 7.37 3.05 -5.42
CA ALA A 57 8.52 3.07 -6.33
C ALA A 57 9.36 1.78 -6.28
N ARG A 58 9.50 1.17 -5.08
CA ARG A 58 10.15 -0.15 -4.93
C ARG A 58 9.34 -1.28 -5.56
N LYS A 59 8.00 -1.27 -5.43
CA LYS A 59 7.11 -2.26 -6.06
C LYS A 59 7.26 -2.20 -7.57
N VAL A 60 7.11 -1.02 -8.17
CA VAL A 60 7.29 -0.80 -9.62
C VAL A 60 8.65 -1.33 -10.09
N ARG A 61 9.75 -0.91 -9.45
CA ARG A 61 11.10 -1.36 -9.82
C ARG A 61 11.26 -2.89 -9.74
N THR A 62 10.62 -3.54 -8.78
CA THR A 62 10.71 -5.00 -8.62
C THR A 62 9.90 -5.72 -9.68
N THR A 63 8.71 -5.22 -10.02
CA THR A 63 7.83 -5.81 -11.04
C THR A 63 8.42 -5.66 -12.45
N THR A 64 8.93 -4.47 -12.79
CA THR A 64 9.52 -4.23 -14.13
C THR A 64 10.79 -5.06 -14.37
N ARG A 65 11.51 -5.45 -13.32
CA ARG A 65 12.70 -6.31 -13.44
C ARG A 65 12.40 -7.70 -14.02
N TRP A 66 11.14 -8.15 -13.99
CA TRP A 66 10.74 -9.43 -14.58
C TRP A 66 10.38 -9.31 -16.07
N LEU A 67 10.42 -8.11 -16.65
CA LEU A 67 10.11 -7.85 -18.07
C LEU A 67 11.35 -7.67 -18.96
N THR A 68 12.55 -7.82 -18.40
CA THR A 68 13.87 -7.74 -19.08
C THR A 68 14.73 -8.91 -18.69
#